data_AF-A0AAE9I8R9-F1
#
_entry.id   AF-A0AAE9I8R9-F1
#
_cell.length_a   1.000
_cell.length_b   1.000
_cell.length_c   1.000
_cell.angle_alpha   90.00
_cell.angle_beta   90.00
_cell.angle_gamma   90.00
#
_symmetry.space_group_name_H-M   'P 1'
#
loop_
_entity.id
_entity.type
_entity.pdbx_description
1 polymer ?
#
loop_
_entity_poly.entity_id
_entity_poly.type
_entity_poly.pdbx_seq_one_letter_code
_entity_poly.pdbx_strand_id
1 'polypeptide(L)' 'MVKTQMGGEKAELSVEDGAKTAVRLATLSEDGPTGGFYYMDEQLPW' A
#
# COMPACT_ATOMS: atom_id res chain seq x y z
N MET A 1 -2.99 7.38 -6.94
CA MET A 1 -2.79 8.27 -5.74
C MET A 1 -3.96 8.12 -4.79
N VAL A 2 -3.79 8.50 -3.51
CA VAL A 2 -4.80 8.37 -2.44
C VAL A 2 -5.45 9.72 -2.13
N LYS A 3 -6.77 9.76 -1.91
CA LYS A 3 -7.57 10.97 -1.57
C LYS A 3 -7.23 11.54 -0.19
N THR A 4 -6.02 12.08 -0.07
CA THR A 4 -5.51 12.79 1.09
C THR A 4 -5.30 14.27 0.74
N GLN A 5 -4.92 15.10 1.70
CA GLN A 5 -4.52 16.49 1.42
C GLN A 5 -3.37 16.57 0.39
N MET A 6 -2.47 15.59 0.39
CA MET A 6 -1.37 15.50 -0.57
C MET A 6 -1.82 14.99 -1.96
N GLY A 7 -2.75 14.03 -2.01
CA GLY A 7 -3.21 13.45 -3.28
C GLY A 7 -4.38 14.20 -3.95
N GLY A 8 -5.09 15.05 -3.20
CA GLY A 8 -6.22 15.84 -3.68
C GLY A 8 -7.48 15.03 -4.00
N GLU A 9 -8.54 15.72 -4.38
CA GLU A 9 -9.86 15.11 -4.63
C GLU A 9 -9.92 14.24 -5.89
N LYS A 10 -9.01 14.48 -6.84
CA LYS A 10 -8.91 13.74 -8.11
C LYS A 10 -8.15 12.41 -7.97
N ALA A 11 -7.58 12.13 -6.81
CA ALA A 11 -6.95 10.85 -6.54
C ALA A 11 -7.96 9.71 -6.67
N GLU A 12 -7.55 8.61 -7.28
CA GLU A 12 -8.45 7.50 -7.61
C GLU A 12 -8.76 6.61 -6.40
N LEU A 13 -7.79 6.43 -5.51
CA LEU A 13 -7.93 5.55 -4.35
C LEU A 13 -8.53 6.28 -3.16
N SER A 14 -9.49 5.63 -2.49
CA SER A 14 -9.92 6.03 -1.14
C SER A 14 -8.74 5.90 -0.15
N VAL A 15 -8.87 6.54 1.02
CA VAL A 15 -7.84 6.44 2.08
C VAL A 15 -7.71 5.00 2.55
N GLU A 16 -8.85 4.32 2.68
CA GLU A 16 -8.97 2.93 3.07
C GLU A 16 -8.28 2.00 2.07
N ASP A 17 -8.50 2.21 0.76
CA ASP A 17 -7.83 1.42 -0.28
C ASP A 17 -6.32 1.67 -0.29
N GLY A 18 -5.90 2.94 -0.13
CA GLY A 18 -4.49 3.30 -0.06
C GLY A 18 -3.75 2.68 1.13
N ALA A 19 -4.44 2.41 2.24
CA ALA A 19 -3.84 1.87 3.44
C ALA A 19 -3.63 0.34 3.41
N LYS A 20 -4.33 -0.40 2.53
CA LYS A 20 -4.37 -1.87 2.54
C LYS A 20 -2.98 -2.51 2.47
N THR A 21 -2.14 -2.09 1.53
CA THR A 21 -0.77 -2.65 1.40
C THR A 21 0.07 -2.38 2.64
N ALA A 22 0.00 -1.16 3.18
CA ALA A 22 0.77 -0.80 4.37
C ALA A 22 0.33 -1.62 5.59
N VAL A 23 -0.99 -1.74 5.82
CA VAL A 23 -1.52 -2.55 6.93
C VAL A 23 -1.14 -4.02 6.75
N ARG A 24 -1.32 -4.59 5.56
CA ARG A 24 -0.97 -5.99 5.26
C ARG A 24 0.51 -6.28 5.56
N LEU A 25 1.41 -5.42 5.12
CA LEU A 25 2.85 -5.59 5.32
C LEU A 25 3.26 -5.33 6.78
N ALA A 26 2.56 -4.46 7.51
CA ALA A 26 2.81 -4.21 8.92
C ALA A 26 2.31 -5.34 9.84
N THR A 27 1.37 -6.17 9.37
CA THR A 27 0.76 -7.28 10.14
C THR A 27 1.23 -8.66 9.67
N LEU A 28 2.39 -8.75 9.02
CA LEU A 28 2.94 -10.03 8.57
C LEU A 28 3.35 -10.91 9.77
N SER A 29 3.25 -12.23 9.57
CA SER A 29 3.89 -13.22 10.45
C SER A 29 5.41 -13.14 10.36
N GLU A 30 6.13 -13.79 11.28
CA GLU A 30 7.60 -13.79 11.30
C GLU A 30 8.25 -14.32 10.01
N ASP A 31 7.58 -15.25 9.30
CA ASP A 31 8.01 -15.78 8.00
C ASP A 31 7.58 -14.91 6.80
N GLY A 32 7.10 -13.70 7.05
CA GLY A 32 6.62 -12.77 6.03
C GLY A 32 7.72 -12.27 5.08
N PRO A 33 7.35 -11.79 3.89
CA PRO A 33 8.33 -11.29 2.93
C PRO A 33 9.07 -10.04 3.43
N THR A 34 10.36 -9.96 3.14
CA THR A 34 11.23 -8.81 3.45
C THR A 34 11.98 -8.32 2.22
N GLY A 35 12.25 -7.02 2.12
CA GLY A 35 13.09 -6.43 1.07
C GLY A 35 12.42 -6.29 -0.30
N GLY A 36 11.10 -6.45 -0.39
CA GLY A 36 10.33 -6.26 -1.63
C GLY A 36 9.64 -4.89 -1.72
N PHE A 37 9.33 -4.47 -2.95
CA PHE A 37 8.46 -3.33 -3.24
C PHE A 37 7.09 -3.84 -3.68
N TYR A 38 6.02 -3.31 -3.08
CA TYR A 38 4.67 -3.85 -3.27
C TYR A 38 3.68 -2.74 -3.60
N TYR A 39 2.78 -3.03 -4.55
CA TYR A 39 1.59 -2.24 -4.83
C TYR A 39 0.38 -3.15 -4.75
N MET A 40 -0.55 -2.84 -3.84
CA MET A 40 -1.66 -3.74 -3.48
C MET A 40 -1.13 -5.12 -3.08
N ASP A 41 -1.49 -6.17 -3.83
CA ASP A 41 -1.07 -7.54 -3.60
C ASP A 41 0.04 -7.99 -4.56
N GLU A 42 0.52 -7.09 -5.42
CA GLU A 42 1.58 -7.39 -6.40
C GLU A 42 2.95 -6.92 -5.93
N GLN A 43 3.95 -7.78 -6.09
CA GLN A 43 5.36 -7.41 -5.94
C GLN A 43 5.86 -6.83 -7.26
N LEU A 44 6.46 -5.65 -7.18
CA LEU A 44 7.02 -4.93 -8.31
C LEU A 44 8.56 -4.97 -8.26
N PRO A 45 9.24 -4.89 -9.43
CA PRO A 45 10.68 -4.66 -9.46
C PRO A 45 11.01 -3.29 -8.87
N TRP A 46 12.14 -3.22 -8.16
CA TRP A 46 12.73 -1.98 -7.64
C TRP A 46 13.69 -1.36 -8.65
#